data_AF-A0A5D0VPP5-F1
#
_entry.id   AF-A0A5D0VPP5-F1
#
_cell.length_a   1.000
_cell.length_b   1.000
_cell.length_c   1.000
_cell.angle_alpha   90.00
_cell.angle_beta   90.00
_cell.angle_gamma   90.00
#
_symmetry.space_group_name_H-M   'P 1'
#
loop_
_entity.id
_entity.type
_entity.pdbx_description
1 polymer ?
#
loop_
_entity_poly.entity_id
_entity_poly.type
_entity_poly.pdbx_seq_one_letter_code
_entity_poly.pdbx_strand_id
1 'polypeptide(L)'
;MNIIRIFSMKYSSFVVFKPDFESARQRIEDAGGWWVRFGDDVLTYSANDRWSNLESEFSSSQRNARQPTGTIGKAEMYLVVQKGRTFQLEHPDVEVIFDKGRYLVVRLTKAKARKMNKREDVCFHIEPLSENMTVFDTPYTQRSSAAASGAPQAGVVASVQQAVFVSHIEHLVSYTTRLSASSDYAAAADWCRKILAGMGFEVSVESVSLPGGQTSENVIGRKPGTGQGLRGNLVVTAHLDSVNHAGGPSAPAPGADDNASGAAGLLTLAAACVTFRFEHDLTFVLFGGEEQGLHGSQQYVGALDQVARDNILGVLNMDMIGSVNSEPPSVLLEGHAISQSLIAALAQSAADFTTLSVQTSLNPFASDHVPFINAGIPAVLTIEGADSANEAIHTANDTLDRVSPEFALQILRMNAGFVASLAGVSVGMPPADYGGHAVHAPPVSVEAAHMKSDLAFHFNALFAQYARLGRDGLLSQQDYGNWQVSRAAYDDLSAGTVKVGCGCGCGGC
;
A
#
# COMPACT_ATOMS: atom_id res chain seq x y z
N MET A 1 15.11 56.44 1.00
CA MET A 1 15.56 55.09 1.37
C MET A 1 14.68 54.63 2.54
N ASN A 2 13.47 54.16 2.25
CA ASN A 2 12.51 53.74 3.27
C ASN A 2 12.86 52.31 3.71
N ILE A 3 13.51 52.21 4.87
CA ILE A 3 13.66 50.96 5.59
C ILE A 3 12.26 50.59 6.09
N ILE A 4 11.57 49.71 5.36
CA ILE A 4 10.43 48.97 5.89
C ILE A 4 11.00 48.09 7.01
N ARG A 5 10.87 48.57 8.25
CA ARG A 5 10.97 47.70 9.42
C ARG A 5 9.80 46.72 9.31
N ILE A 6 10.07 45.53 8.79
CA ILE A 6 9.21 44.37 8.97
C ILE A 6 9.18 44.16 10.48
N PHE A 7 8.10 44.61 11.14
CA PHE A 7 7.81 44.20 12.49
C PHE A 7 7.74 42.68 12.45
N SER A 8 8.73 42.03 13.06
CA SER A 8 8.65 40.61 13.42
C SER A 8 7.47 40.48 14.36
N MET A 9 6.27 40.24 13.82
CA MET A 9 5.13 39.79 14.60
C MET A 9 5.59 38.52 15.30
N LYS A 10 5.73 38.63 16.62
CA LYS A 10 6.00 37.51 17.51
C LYS A 10 4.65 36.79 17.65
N TYR A 11 4.61 35.49 17.37
CA TYR A 11 3.38 34.69 17.41
C TYR A 11 3.33 33.91 18.74
N SER A 12 2.15 33.91 19.34
CA SER A 12 1.91 33.41 20.69
C SER A 12 1.17 32.11 20.61
N SER A 13 1.71 31.14 21.33
CA SER A 13 0.98 30.06 21.99
C SER A 13 0.13 29.16 21.09
N PHE A 14 -0.07 27.92 21.50
CA PHE A 14 -0.87 26.98 20.74
C PHE A 14 -1.91 26.34 21.64
N VAL A 15 -3.09 26.13 21.10
CA VAL A 15 -4.09 25.24 21.69
C VAL A 15 -4.33 24.12 20.70
N VAL A 16 -4.16 22.89 21.18
CA VAL A 16 -4.71 21.70 20.53
C VAL A 16 -6.08 21.45 21.15
N PHE A 17 -7.13 21.42 20.34
CA PHE A 17 -8.47 21.14 20.81
C PHE A 17 -9.14 20.05 19.95
N LYS A 18 -10.26 19.52 20.49
CA LYS A 18 -10.98 18.35 19.97
C LYS A 18 -12.49 18.47 19.63
N PRO A 19 -13.22 19.61 19.58
CA PRO A 19 -14.63 19.55 19.15
C PRO A 19 -14.84 19.99 17.70
N ASP A 20 -16.04 19.70 17.19
CA ASP A 20 -16.61 20.02 15.86
C ASP A 20 -15.91 21.19 15.17
N PHE A 21 -14.83 20.87 14.45
CA PHE A 21 -13.96 21.84 13.80
C PHE A 21 -14.73 22.69 12.80
N GLU A 22 -15.68 22.09 12.09
CA GLU A 22 -16.49 22.79 11.09
C GLU A 22 -17.28 23.93 11.73
N SER A 23 -17.83 23.71 12.92
CA SER A 23 -18.53 24.76 13.67
C SER A 23 -17.59 25.86 14.20
N ALA A 24 -16.30 25.57 14.41
CA ALA A 24 -15.35 26.46 15.07
C ALA A 24 -14.45 27.24 14.12
N ARG A 25 -14.24 26.73 12.89
CA ARG A 25 -13.33 27.28 11.88
C ARG A 25 -13.50 28.78 11.68
N GLN A 26 -14.73 29.22 11.40
CA GLN A 26 -15.00 30.63 11.12
C GLN A 26 -14.67 31.52 12.32
N ARG A 27 -14.98 31.09 13.55
CA ARG A 27 -14.69 31.86 14.77
C ARG A 27 -13.19 32.01 15.02
N ILE A 28 -12.41 30.98 14.71
CA ILE A 28 -10.93 31.03 14.82
C ILE A 28 -10.36 32.08 13.87
N GLU A 29 -10.82 32.06 12.62
CA GLU A 29 -10.39 33.01 11.59
C GLU A 29 -10.84 34.44 11.95
N ASP A 30 -12.07 34.63 12.42
CA ASP A 30 -12.62 35.92 12.86
C ASP A 30 -11.86 36.50 14.08
N ALA A 31 -11.41 35.65 15.00
CA ALA A 31 -10.54 36.04 16.11
C ALA A 31 -9.10 36.39 15.66
N GLY A 32 -8.78 36.21 14.38
CA GLY A 32 -7.47 36.44 13.79
C GLY A 32 -6.45 35.35 14.12
N GLY A 33 -6.94 34.14 14.40
CA GLY A 33 -6.16 32.93 14.52
C GLY A 33 -6.03 32.17 13.20
N TRP A 34 -5.09 31.24 13.18
CA TRP A 34 -4.90 30.26 12.13
C TRP A 34 -5.08 28.87 12.70
N TRP A 35 -5.43 27.93 11.84
CA TRP A 35 -5.64 26.54 12.21
C TRP A 35 -4.92 25.58 11.25
N VAL A 36 -4.53 24.42 11.77
CA VAL A 36 -4.03 23.28 11.00
C VAL A 36 -4.70 22.02 11.54
N ARG A 37 -5.41 21.29 10.68
CA ARG A 37 -6.19 20.10 11.07
C ARG A 37 -5.42 18.81 10.80
N PHE A 38 -5.45 17.92 11.79
CA PHE A 38 -4.83 16.60 11.80
C PHE A 38 -5.85 15.55 12.28
N GLY A 39 -6.79 15.21 11.41
CA GLY A 39 -7.96 14.41 11.79
C GLY A 39 -8.82 15.16 12.81
N ASP A 40 -8.96 14.58 14.00
CA ASP A 40 -9.73 15.14 15.12
C ASP A 40 -8.98 16.20 15.94
N ASP A 41 -7.66 16.34 15.75
CA ASP A 41 -6.86 17.34 16.45
C ASP A 41 -6.70 18.58 15.56
N VAL A 42 -6.93 19.76 16.13
CA VAL A 42 -6.72 21.03 15.45
C VAL A 42 -5.69 21.84 16.21
N LEU A 43 -4.56 22.11 15.56
CA LEU A 43 -3.55 23.04 16.07
C LEU A 43 -3.99 24.46 15.72
N THR A 44 -4.20 25.31 16.72
CA THR A 44 -4.47 26.74 16.52
C THR A 44 -3.42 27.63 17.11
N TYR A 45 -3.14 28.74 16.42
CA TYR A 45 -2.15 29.74 16.81
C TYR A 45 -2.52 31.14 16.31
N SER A 46 -2.01 32.18 16.95
CA SER A 46 -2.22 33.57 16.50
C SER A 46 -1.02 34.47 16.81
N ALA A 47 -1.06 35.70 16.30
CA ALA A 47 -0.10 36.73 16.68
C ALA A 47 -0.27 37.12 18.17
N ASN A 48 0.81 37.52 18.86
CA ASN A 48 0.77 37.83 20.30
C ASN A 48 -0.34 38.82 20.69
N ASP A 49 -0.60 39.82 19.86
CA ASP A 49 -1.60 40.85 20.06
C ASP A 49 -3.05 40.38 19.84
N ARG A 50 -3.24 39.20 19.24
CA ARG A 50 -4.53 38.57 18.98
C ARG A 50 -4.78 37.30 19.80
N TRP A 51 -3.80 36.87 20.61
CA TRP A 51 -3.90 35.66 21.41
C TRP A 51 -5.10 35.67 22.36
N SER A 52 -5.35 36.78 23.08
CA SER A 52 -6.47 36.86 24.02
C SER A 52 -7.83 36.68 23.34
N ASN A 53 -7.98 37.14 22.10
CA ASN A 53 -9.21 37.00 21.33
C ASN A 53 -9.43 35.52 20.97
N LEU A 54 -8.40 34.89 20.42
CA LEU A 54 -8.43 33.48 20.07
C LEU A 54 -8.64 32.58 21.31
N GLU A 55 -7.95 32.87 22.42
CA GLU A 55 -8.06 32.10 23.66
C GLU A 55 -9.47 32.15 24.25
N SER A 56 -10.19 33.26 24.07
CA SER A 56 -11.58 33.40 24.54
C SER A 56 -12.59 32.54 23.78
N GLU A 57 -12.25 32.07 22.57
CA GLU A 57 -13.09 31.15 21.79
C GLU A 57 -13.09 29.72 22.36
N PHE A 58 -12.18 29.41 23.29
CA PHE A 58 -12.01 28.07 23.85
C PHE A 58 -12.29 28.03 25.35
N SER A 59 -13.15 27.08 25.76
CA SER A 59 -13.35 26.74 27.17
C SER A 59 -12.08 26.12 27.79
N SER A 60 -11.95 26.17 29.11
CA SER A 60 -10.84 25.53 29.83
C SER A 60 -10.74 24.02 29.55
N SER A 61 -11.88 23.33 29.35
CA SER A 61 -11.94 21.91 28.99
C SER A 61 -11.54 21.61 27.53
N GLN A 62 -11.55 22.61 26.65
CA GLN A 62 -11.09 22.48 25.26
C GLN A 62 -9.58 22.73 25.12
N ARG A 63 -8.94 23.29 26.17
CA ARG A 63 -7.52 23.60 26.19
C ARG A 63 -6.71 22.40 26.72
N ASN A 64 -6.35 21.47 25.84
CA ASN A 64 -5.26 20.53 26.12
C ASN A 64 -3.94 21.15 25.68
N ALA A 65 -3.35 22.02 26.51
CA ALA A 65 -2.15 22.76 26.11
C ALA A 65 -0.88 22.20 26.75
N ARG A 66 -0.05 21.52 25.95
CA ARG A 66 1.41 21.68 26.08
C ARG A 66 1.71 23.08 25.54
N GLN A 67 2.03 24.03 26.42
CA GLN A 67 2.55 25.32 25.96
C GLN A 67 4.02 25.12 25.56
N PRO A 68 4.43 25.41 24.31
CA PRO A 68 5.84 25.43 23.98
C PRO A 68 6.57 26.50 24.82
N THR A 69 7.85 26.28 25.08
CA THR A 69 8.66 27.20 25.86
C THR A 69 9.01 28.43 25.01
N GLY A 70 8.28 29.54 25.21
CA GLY A 70 8.59 30.85 24.64
C GLY A 70 7.82 31.20 23.36
N THR A 71 8.26 32.26 22.68
CA THR A 71 7.64 32.78 21.45
C THR A 71 8.23 32.09 20.21
N ILE A 72 7.36 31.60 19.31
CA ILE A 72 7.76 30.97 18.04
C ILE A 72 7.32 31.87 16.88
N GLY A 73 8.21 32.18 15.93
CA GLY A 73 7.84 32.90 14.71
C GLY A 73 7.09 31.99 13.74
N LYS A 74 6.05 32.48 13.04
CA LYS A 74 5.37 31.70 11.98
C LYS A 74 6.34 31.18 10.93
N ALA A 75 7.30 32.02 10.52
CA ALA A 75 8.35 31.63 9.57
C ALA A 75 9.35 30.58 10.12
N GLU A 76 9.24 30.23 11.40
CA GLU A 76 10.01 29.17 12.05
C GLU A 76 9.21 27.87 12.19
N MET A 77 7.94 27.84 11.80
CA MET A 77 7.08 26.65 11.87
C MET A 77 7.11 25.90 10.54
N TYR A 78 7.43 24.62 10.61
CA TYR A 78 7.49 23.73 9.46
C TYR A 78 6.64 22.49 9.72
N LEU A 79 5.91 22.06 8.70
CA LEU A 79 5.31 20.74 8.65
C LEU A 79 6.40 19.74 8.26
N VAL A 80 6.52 18.66 9.01
CA VAL A 80 7.30 17.49 8.62
C VAL A 80 6.34 16.33 8.39
N VAL A 81 6.45 15.71 7.22
CA VAL A 81 5.84 14.41 6.92
C VAL A 81 6.94 13.38 6.95
N GLN A 82 6.77 12.27 7.69
CA GLN A 82 7.81 11.24 7.87
C GLN A 82 7.23 9.83 7.74
N LYS A 83 7.99 8.88 7.19
CA LYS A 83 7.72 7.44 7.33
C LYS A 83 8.18 7.01 8.72
N GLY A 84 7.32 6.34 9.50
CA GLY A 84 7.67 5.94 10.86
C GLY A 84 7.97 7.14 11.77
N ARG A 85 9.14 7.11 12.45
CA ARG A 85 9.69 8.20 13.29
C ARG A 85 11.03 8.74 12.78
N THR A 86 11.33 8.55 11.50
CA THR A 86 12.66 8.76 10.91
C THR A 86 13.22 10.17 11.15
N PHE A 87 12.41 11.22 10.98
CA PHE A 87 12.86 12.60 11.25
C PHE A 87 13.29 12.80 12.72
N GLN A 88 12.52 12.25 13.66
CA GLN A 88 12.77 12.42 15.09
C GLN A 88 14.01 11.65 15.54
N LEU A 89 14.28 10.49 14.92
CA LEU A 89 15.47 9.69 15.17
C LEU A 89 16.73 10.36 14.60
N GLU A 90 16.65 10.94 13.40
CA GLU A 90 17.78 11.62 12.77
C GLU A 90 18.06 13.01 13.36
N HIS A 91 17.03 13.69 13.86
CA HIS A 91 17.10 15.07 14.33
C HIS A 91 16.48 15.26 15.73
N PRO A 92 16.99 14.55 16.77
CA PRO A 92 16.44 14.62 18.13
C PRO A 92 16.65 15.99 18.79
N ASP A 93 17.48 16.86 18.21
CA ASP A 93 17.74 18.22 18.65
C ASP A 93 16.70 19.24 18.15
N VAL A 94 15.80 18.85 17.24
CA VAL A 94 14.75 19.73 16.72
C VAL A 94 13.57 19.77 17.67
N GLU A 95 13.14 20.98 18.06
CA GLU A 95 11.96 21.19 18.89
C GLU A 95 10.69 20.80 18.12
N VAL A 96 9.99 19.78 18.62
CA VAL A 96 8.67 19.35 18.12
C VAL A 96 7.59 20.12 18.87
N ILE A 97 6.87 20.98 18.13
CA ILE A 97 5.76 21.81 18.62
C ILE A 97 4.50 20.96 18.75
N PHE A 98 4.23 20.11 17.76
CA PHE A 98 3.10 19.20 17.69
C PHE A 98 3.53 17.87 17.08
N ASP A 99 3.17 16.76 17.71
CA ASP A 99 3.48 15.40 17.26
C ASP A 99 2.16 14.66 17.05
N LYS A 100 1.87 14.32 15.79
CA LYS A 100 0.79 13.43 15.38
C LYS A 100 1.36 12.28 14.54
N GLY A 101 2.47 11.70 15.00
CA GLY A 101 3.09 10.55 14.36
C GLY A 101 3.74 10.91 13.03
N ARG A 102 3.13 10.46 11.92
CA ARG A 102 3.55 10.77 10.53
C ARG A 102 3.67 12.27 10.28
N TYR A 103 2.89 13.08 10.98
CA TYR A 103 2.86 14.53 10.80
C TYR A 103 3.34 15.26 12.05
N LEU A 104 4.39 16.06 11.90
CA LEU A 104 4.92 16.91 12.96
C LEU A 104 4.81 18.38 12.59
N VAL A 105 4.58 19.24 13.57
CA VAL A 105 4.93 20.65 13.46
C VAL A 105 6.18 20.88 14.28
N VAL A 106 7.23 21.40 13.65
CA VAL A 106 8.54 21.58 14.26
C VAL A 106 9.01 23.03 14.17
N ARG A 107 9.93 23.40 15.06
CA ARG A 107 10.62 24.69 14.99
C ARG A 107 11.94 24.55 14.23
N LEU A 108 12.06 25.22 13.09
CA LEU A 108 13.28 25.23 12.27
C LEU A 108 13.59 26.63 11.74
N THR A 109 14.87 26.92 11.54
CA THR A 109 15.27 28.06 10.71
C THR A 109 15.18 27.68 9.23
N LYS A 110 14.90 28.67 8.37
CA LYS A 110 14.89 28.48 6.90
C LYS A 110 16.17 27.85 6.36
N ALA A 111 17.32 28.16 6.96
CA ALA A 111 18.60 27.58 6.57
C ALA A 111 18.71 26.10 6.96
N LYS A 112 18.25 25.71 8.16
CA LYS A 112 18.26 24.32 8.63
C LYS A 112 17.30 23.46 7.81
N ALA A 113 16.06 23.92 7.60
CA ALA A 113 15.07 23.23 6.77
C ALA A 113 15.57 22.99 5.33
N ARG A 114 16.15 24.01 4.69
CA ARG A 114 16.74 23.88 3.34
C ARG A 114 17.92 22.92 3.27
N LYS A 115 18.70 22.79 4.35
CA LYS A 115 19.83 21.86 4.39
C LYS A 115 19.35 20.42 4.51
N MET A 116 18.32 20.19 5.33
CA MET A 116 17.72 18.87 5.57
C MET A 116 17.02 18.34 4.31
N ASN A 117 16.22 19.17 3.62
CA ASN A 117 15.49 18.78 2.40
C ASN A 117 16.35 18.48 1.16
N LYS A 118 17.67 18.73 1.21
CA LYS A 118 18.55 18.48 0.06
C LYS A 118 19.00 17.03 -0.05
N ARG A 119 18.71 16.22 0.95
CA ARG A 119 18.98 14.79 0.91
C ARG A 119 17.89 14.10 0.11
N GLU A 120 18.30 13.25 -0.83
CA GLU A 120 17.39 12.43 -1.64
C GLU A 120 17.09 11.08 -0.97
N ASP A 121 17.87 10.73 0.06
CA ASP A 121 17.86 9.47 0.79
C ASP A 121 17.14 9.58 2.16
N VAL A 122 16.22 10.54 2.32
CA VAL A 122 15.53 10.77 3.60
C VAL A 122 14.07 10.38 3.53
N CYS A 123 13.63 9.62 4.53
CA CYS A 123 12.24 9.19 4.70
C CYS A 123 11.38 10.27 5.38
N PHE A 124 11.73 11.54 5.21
CA PHE A 124 10.91 12.67 5.63
C PHE A 124 10.96 13.84 4.62
N HIS A 125 9.88 14.63 4.58
CA HIS A 125 9.80 15.89 3.86
C HIS A 125 9.51 17.04 4.83
N ILE A 126 10.12 18.19 4.60
CA ILE A 126 9.90 19.40 5.41
C ILE A 126 9.35 20.50 4.51
N GLU A 127 8.26 21.14 4.90
CA GLU A 127 7.74 22.32 4.21
C GLU A 127 7.31 23.42 5.18
N PRO A 128 7.32 24.70 4.77
CA PRO A 128 6.76 25.75 5.60
C PRO A 128 5.31 25.44 5.95
N LEU A 129 4.94 25.59 7.23
CA LEU A 129 3.56 25.34 7.65
C LEU A 129 2.60 26.34 7.00
N SER A 130 1.68 25.84 6.18
CA SER A 130 0.64 26.68 5.56
C SER A 130 -0.47 27.00 6.55
N GLU A 131 -1.09 28.16 6.38
CA GLU A 131 -2.22 28.59 7.19
C GLU A 131 -3.49 27.87 6.73
N ASN A 132 -4.38 27.55 7.67
CA ASN A 132 -5.75 27.11 7.42
C ASN A 132 -5.82 25.90 6.48
N MET A 133 -4.98 24.90 6.80
CA MET A 133 -4.82 23.68 6.00
C MET A 133 -5.27 22.44 6.76
N THR A 134 -5.77 21.46 6.00
CA THR A 134 -5.98 20.09 6.50
C THR A 134 -4.82 19.24 6.04
N VAL A 135 -4.06 18.70 6.99
CA VAL A 135 -2.93 17.81 6.70
C VAL A 135 -3.45 16.39 6.40
N PHE A 136 -4.35 15.91 7.24
CA PHE A 136 -5.15 14.72 6.94
C PHE A 136 -6.53 14.85 7.62
N ASP A 137 -7.48 14.07 7.12
CA ASP A 137 -8.83 13.99 7.66
C ASP A 137 -9.19 12.54 8.03
N THR A 138 -10.20 12.36 8.85
CA THR A 138 -10.78 11.07 9.23
C THR A 138 -12.27 11.12 8.91
N PRO A 139 -12.66 10.99 7.62
CA PRO A 139 -14.04 11.14 7.23
C PRO A 139 -14.92 10.10 7.95
N TYR A 140 -16.05 10.55 8.48
CA TYR A 140 -17.05 9.64 9.03
C TYR A 140 -17.54 8.71 7.92
N THR A 141 -17.12 7.45 7.98
CA THR A 141 -17.50 6.46 6.99
C THR A 141 -18.81 5.82 7.45
N GLN A 142 -19.93 6.26 6.87
CA GLN A 142 -21.22 5.58 7.05
C GLN A 142 -21.07 4.15 6.50
N ARG A 143 -21.11 3.15 7.36
CA ARG A 143 -21.10 1.74 6.91
C ARG A 143 -22.37 1.47 6.11
N SER A 144 -22.21 1.01 4.88
CA SER A 144 -23.34 0.59 4.06
C SER A 144 -23.86 -0.74 4.61
N SER A 145 -25.08 -0.76 5.16
CA SER A 145 -25.69 -2.00 5.66
C SER A 145 -26.29 -2.88 4.56
N ALA A 146 -26.19 -2.49 3.27
CA ALA A 146 -27.07 -3.04 2.24
C ALA A 146 -26.51 -3.24 0.81
N ALA A 147 -25.24 -2.93 0.48
CA ALA A 147 -24.83 -2.86 -0.94
C ALA A 147 -23.80 -3.89 -1.45
N ALA A 148 -23.17 -4.70 -0.59
CA ALA A 148 -22.10 -5.60 -1.05
C ALA A 148 -22.59 -6.95 -1.63
N SER A 149 -23.77 -7.43 -1.23
CA SER A 149 -24.28 -8.74 -1.64
C SER A 149 -24.97 -8.67 -3.01
N GLY A 150 -24.20 -8.66 -4.09
CA GLY A 150 -24.71 -8.74 -5.46
C GLY A 150 -23.93 -7.94 -6.50
N ALA A 151 -23.02 -7.07 -6.07
CA ALA A 151 -22.17 -6.30 -6.96
C ALA A 151 -21.04 -7.19 -7.53
N PRO A 152 -20.71 -7.10 -8.84
CA PRO A 152 -19.63 -7.89 -9.46
C PRO A 152 -18.29 -7.84 -8.72
N GLN A 153 -18.01 -6.72 -8.04
CA GLN A 153 -16.83 -6.48 -7.20
C GLN A 153 -16.72 -7.47 -6.04
N ALA A 154 -17.84 -7.90 -5.46
CA ALA A 154 -17.86 -8.81 -4.32
C ALA A 154 -17.21 -10.17 -4.65
N GLY A 155 -17.28 -10.62 -5.91
CA GLY A 155 -16.61 -11.84 -6.35
C GLY A 155 -15.08 -11.73 -6.31
N VAL A 156 -14.52 -10.60 -6.74
CA VAL A 156 -13.08 -10.34 -6.68
C VAL A 156 -12.63 -10.21 -5.22
N VAL A 157 -13.40 -9.47 -4.41
CA VAL A 157 -13.15 -9.32 -2.96
C VAL A 157 -13.16 -10.67 -2.25
N ALA A 158 -14.12 -11.54 -2.56
CA ALA A 158 -14.20 -12.89 -1.99
C ALA A 158 -13.06 -13.81 -2.45
N SER A 159 -12.39 -13.50 -3.56
CA SER A 159 -11.25 -14.26 -4.08
C SER A 159 -9.91 -13.87 -3.45
N VAL A 160 -9.89 -12.84 -2.59
CA VAL A 160 -8.71 -12.48 -1.78
C VAL A 160 -8.53 -13.52 -0.66
N GLN A 161 -7.44 -14.28 -0.74
CA GLN A 161 -7.16 -15.40 0.17
C GLN A 161 -5.98 -15.12 1.12
N GLN A 162 -6.21 -15.28 2.42
CA GLN A 162 -5.17 -15.15 3.45
C GLN A 162 -4.00 -16.10 3.23
N ALA A 163 -4.27 -17.35 2.84
CA ALA A 163 -3.22 -18.34 2.61
C ALA A 163 -2.27 -17.94 1.47
N VAL A 164 -2.79 -17.28 0.42
CA VAL A 164 -1.98 -16.77 -0.69
C VAL A 164 -1.08 -15.63 -0.20
N PHE A 165 -1.65 -14.67 0.53
CA PHE A 165 -0.88 -13.58 1.14
C PHE A 165 0.25 -14.09 2.05
N VAL A 166 -0.10 -14.97 3.01
CA VAL A 166 0.86 -15.56 3.96
C VAL A 166 1.96 -16.32 3.22
N SER A 167 1.61 -17.13 2.21
CA SER A 167 2.63 -17.85 1.45
C SER A 167 3.60 -16.93 0.71
N HIS A 168 3.11 -15.81 0.15
CA HIS A 168 3.96 -14.88 -0.59
C HIS A 168 4.86 -14.06 0.35
N ILE A 169 4.32 -13.54 1.45
CA ILE A 169 5.11 -12.72 2.39
C ILE A 169 6.19 -13.57 3.08
N GLU A 170 5.88 -14.81 3.47
CA GLU A 170 6.88 -15.73 4.04
C GLU A 170 8.04 -15.99 3.06
N HIS A 171 7.75 -16.12 1.77
CA HIS A 171 8.79 -16.28 0.75
C HIS A 171 9.64 -15.02 0.63
N LEU A 172 9.03 -13.84 0.53
CA LEU A 172 9.74 -12.57 0.40
C LEU A 172 10.61 -12.25 1.61
N VAL A 173 10.16 -12.60 2.82
CA VAL A 173 10.90 -12.38 4.07
C VAL A 173 12.01 -13.42 4.29
N SER A 174 12.03 -14.50 3.51
CA SER A 174 13.08 -15.54 3.62
C SER A 174 14.46 -15.10 3.11
N TYR A 175 14.51 -14.03 2.30
CA TYR A 175 15.77 -13.42 1.85
C TYR A 175 16.44 -12.66 2.98
N THR A 176 17.77 -12.53 2.94
CA THR A 176 18.49 -11.78 3.98
C THR A 176 18.17 -10.29 3.88
N THR A 177 18.20 -9.76 2.67
CA THR A 177 17.81 -8.38 2.34
C THR A 177 17.35 -8.36 0.89
N ARG A 178 16.33 -7.57 0.57
CA ARG A 178 15.96 -7.30 -0.82
C ARG A 178 16.54 -5.96 -1.28
N LEU A 179 17.70 -5.53 -0.80
CA LEU A 179 18.33 -4.29 -1.29
C LEU A 179 18.46 -4.34 -2.81
N SER A 180 18.00 -3.31 -3.52
CA SER A 180 17.77 -3.29 -4.98
C SER A 180 18.89 -3.83 -5.87
N ALA A 181 20.15 -3.66 -5.49
CA ALA A 181 21.32 -4.12 -6.25
C ALA A 181 21.88 -5.48 -5.76
N SER A 182 21.24 -6.12 -4.79
CA SER A 182 21.66 -7.40 -4.21
C SER A 182 21.25 -8.60 -5.07
N SER A 183 21.94 -9.73 -4.88
CA SER A 183 21.54 -11.00 -5.49
C SER A 183 20.19 -11.50 -4.98
N ASP A 184 19.87 -11.21 -3.72
CA ASP A 184 18.61 -11.59 -3.09
C ASP A 184 17.43 -10.82 -3.70
N TYR A 185 17.61 -9.54 -4.03
CA TYR A 185 16.63 -8.78 -4.81
C TYR A 185 16.39 -9.42 -6.19
N ALA A 186 17.46 -9.72 -6.94
CA ALA A 186 17.33 -10.36 -8.25
C ALA A 186 16.61 -11.72 -8.17
N ALA A 187 16.87 -12.50 -7.11
CA ALA A 187 16.16 -13.75 -6.86
C ALA A 187 14.68 -13.53 -6.50
N ALA A 188 14.37 -12.51 -5.68
CA ALA A 188 13.00 -12.12 -5.36
C ALA A 188 12.23 -11.64 -6.61
N ALA A 189 12.86 -10.83 -7.45
CA ALA A 189 12.28 -10.31 -8.67
C ALA A 189 12.00 -11.43 -9.69
N ASP A 190 12.95 -12.35 -9.90
CA ASP A 190 12.72 -13.52 -10.76
C ASP A 190 11.62 -14.45 -10.20
N TRP A 191 11.53 -14.59 -8.87
CA TRP A 191 10.44 -15.33 -8.24
C TRP A 191 9.08 -14.65 -8.50
N CYS A 192 8.95 -13.35 -8.24
CA CYS A 192 7.72 -12.59 -8.52
C CYS A 192 7.33 -12.67 -10.00
N ARG A 193 8.30 -12.57 -10.91
CA ARG A 193 8.14 -12.71 -12.36
C ARG A 193 7.54 -14.07 -12.72
N LYS A 194 8.05 -15.15 -12.11
CA LYS A 194 7.55 -16.52 -12.30
C LYS A 194 6.15 -16.71 -11.72
N ILE A 195 5.87 -16.11 -10.56
CA ILE A 195 4.54 -16.16 -9.93
C ILE A 195 3.49 -15.49 -10.84
N LEU A 196 3.75 -14.27 -11.31
CA LEU A 196 2.85 -13.57 -12.24
C LEU A 196 2.70 -14.34 -13.57
N ALA A 197 3.78 -14.87 -14.13
CA ALA A 197 3.70 -15.67 -15.35
C ALA A 197 2.89 -16.96 -15.13
N GLY A 198 3.04 -17.61 -13.97
CA GLY A 198 2.29 -18.80 -13.59
C GLY A 198 0.79 -18.55 -13.42
N MET A 199 0.39 -17.32 -13.09
CA MET A 199 -1.01 -16.86 -13.07
C MET A 199 -1.55 -16.47 -14.46
N GLY A 200 -0.72 -16.55 -15.51
CA GLY A 200 -1.10 -16.24 -16.89
C GLY A 200 -1.04 -14.76 -17.27
N PHE A 201 -0.34 -13.92 -16.50
CA PHE A 201 -0.09 -12.53 -16.87
C PHE A 201 0.97 -12.43 -17.98
N GLU A 202 0.87 -11.37 -18.81
CA GLU A 202 1.93 -10.98 -19.73
C GLU A 202 3.04 -10.30 -18.93
N VAL A 203 4.19 -10.98 -18.78
CA VAL A 203 5.26 -10.51 -17.89
C VAL A 203 6.42 -9.89 -18.66
N SER A 204 6.87 -8.73 -18.20
CA SER A 204 8.09 -8.05 -18.65
C SER A 204 8.94 -7.59 -17.47
N VAL A 205 10.22 -7.32 -17.73
CA VAL A 205 11.15 -6.75 -16.76
C VAL A 205 11.76 -5.50 -17.36
N GLU A 206 11.86 -4.43 -16.58
CA GLU A 206 12.50 -3.18 -16.98
C GLU A 206 13.73 -2.92 -16.13
N SER A 207 14.87 -2.63 -16.75
CA SER A 207 16.09 -2.31 -16.01
C SER A 207 15.98 -0.95 -15.33
N VAL A 208 16.38 -0.88 -14.07
CA VAL A 208 16.41 0.33 -13.25
C VAL A 208 17.86 0.71 -13.02
N SER A 209 18.24 1.91 -13.45
CA SER A 209 19.56 2.48 -13.14
C SER A 209 19.57 3.02 -11.70
N LEU A 210 20.61 2.69 -10.94
CA LEU A 210 20.81 3.15 -9.56
C LEU A 210 22.09 3.99 -9.42
N PRO A 211 22.23 4.78 -8.34
CA PRO A 211 23.45 5.52 -8.04
C PRO A 211 24.69 4.62 -8.00
N GLY A 212 25.83 5.18 -8.44
CA GLY A 212 27.10 4.44 -8.48
C GLY A 212 27.22 3.43 -9.62
N GLY A 213 26.33 3.49 -10.62
CA GLY A 213 26.36 2.59 -11.78
C GLY A 213 25.84 1.18 -11.50
N GLN A 214 25.16 1.00 -10.36
CA GLN A 214 24.45 -0.22 -10.03
C GLN A 214 23.14 -0.32 -10.83
N THR A 215 22.59 -1.52 -10.91
CA THR A 215 21.32 -1.78 -11.59
C THR A 215 20.40 -2.61 -10.73
N SER A 216 19.11 -2.37 -10.87
CA SER A 216 18.00 -3.19 -10.36
C SER A 216 17.00 -3.43 -11.48
N GLU A 217 15.80 -3.88 -11.16
CA GLU A 217 14.75 -4.14 -12.14
C GLU A 217 13.35 -3.97 -11.58
N ASN A 218 12.43 -3.49 -12.41
CA ASN A 218 10.99 -3.53 -12.15
C ASN A 218 10.41 -4.81 -12.75
N VAL A 219 9.54 -5.50 -12.02
CA VAL A 219 8.79 -6.66 -12.53
C VAL A 219 7.37 -6.22 -12.84
N ILE A 220 6.92 -6.47 -14.08
CA ILE A 220 5.62 -6.00 -14.56
C ILE A 220 4.79 -7.18 -15.06
N GLY A 221 3.58 -7.35 -14.53
CA GLY A 221 2.58 -8.29 -15.04
C GLY A 221 1.37 -7.56 -15.59
N ARG A 222 0.97 -7.85 -16.84
CA ARG A 222 -0.19 -7.23 -17.48
C ARG A 222 -1.30 -8.24 -17.71
N LYS A 223 -2.54 -7.83 -17.45
CA LYS A 223 -3.76 -8.56 -17.82
C LYS A 223 -4.59 -7.66 -18.74
N PRO A 224 -4.65 -7.99 -20.04
CA PRO A 224 -5.49 -7.25 -20.97
C PRO A 224 -6.97 -7.32 -20.56
N GLY A 225 -7.63 -6.17 -20.61
CA GLY A 225 -9.06 -6.01 -20.50
C GLY A 225 -9.79 -6.56 -21.72
N THR A 226 -11.10 -6.73 -21.57
CA THR A 226 -12.00 -7.32 -22.57
C THR A 226 -12.98 -6.31 -23.17
N GLY A 227 -12.89 -5.05 -22.76
CA GLY A 227 -13.68 -3.96 -23.31
C GLY A 227 -13.51 -3.84 -24.83
N GLN A 228 -14.62 -3.65 -25.54
CA GLN A 228 -14.65 -3.54 -27.00
C GLN A 228 -14.31 -2.12 -27.51
N GLY A 229 -14.20 -1.14 -26.61
CA GLY A 229 -13.82 0.24 -26.90
C GLY A 229 -12.38 0.58 -26.53
N LEU A 230 -12.07 1.88 -26.42
CA LEU A 230 -10.79 2.32 -25.86
C LEU A 230 -10.66 1.81 -24.42
N ARG A 231 -9.60 1.05 -24.13
CA ARG A 231 -9.33 0.50 -22.81
C ARG A 231 -8.33 1.40 -22.10
N GLY A 232 -8.71 1.94 -20.95
CA GLY A 232 -7.75 2.50 -20.01
C GLY A 232 -6.91 1.42 -19.32
N ASN A 233 -5.98 1.85 -18.48
CA ASN A 233 -5.12 0.99 -17.68
C ASN A 233 -5.20 1.39 -16.20
N LEU A 234 -5.46 0.42 -15.32
CA LEU A 234 -5.31 0.59 -13.89
C LEU A 234 -4.00 -0.04 -13.45
N VAL A 235 -3.14 0.75 -12.80
CA VAL A 235 -1.85 0.28 -12.31
C VAL A 235 -1.94 -0.02 -10.81
N VAL A 236 -1.51 -1.20 -10.39
CA VAL A 236 -1.35 -1.61 -8.99
C VAL A 236 0.13 -1.79 -8.72
N THR A 237 0.66 -1.14 -7.70
CA THR A 237 2.10 -1.08 -7.44
C THR A 237 2.46 -1.33 -5.99
N ALA A 238 3.68 -1.83 -5.79
CA ALA A 238 4.38 -1.90 -4.51
C ALA A 238 5.88 -1.96 -4.84
N HIS A 239 6.75 -1.54 -3.93
CA HIS A 239 8.18 -1.82 -4.09
C HIS A 239 8.54 -3.20 -3.53
N LEU A 240 9.56 -3.79 -4.13
CA LEU A 240 10.04 -5.13 -3.79
C LEU A 240 11.28 -5.06 -2.88
N ASP A 241 12.04 -3.96 -2.94
CA ASP A 241 13.26 -3.81 -2.17
C ASP A 241 13.02 -3.62 -0.67
N SER A 242 14.09 -3.80 0.11
CA SER A 242 14.13 -3.54 1.55
C SER A 242 15.53 -3.11 1.98
N VAL A 243 15.62 -2.29 3.03
CA VAL A 243 16.90 -1.78 3.53
C VAL A 243 17.09 -1.95 5.02
N ASN A 244 18.35 -1.92 5.44
CA ASN A 244 18.73 -1.76 6.84
C ASN A 244 19.73 -0.61 6.95
N HIS A 245 19.27 0.56 7.38
CA HIS A 245 20.11 1.76 7.43
C HIS A 245 21.25 1.64 8.45
N ALA A 246 20.98 1.04 9.61
CA ALA A 246 21.97 0.92 10.68
C ALA A 246 23.02 -0.17 10.39
N GLY A 247 22.60 -1.26 9.77
CA GLY A 247 23.44 -2.43 9.49
C GLY A 247 24.16 -2.37 8.14
N GLY A 248 23.70 -1.52 7.22
CA GLY A 248 24.28 -1.39 5.88
C GLY A 248 23.80 -2.44 4.88
N PRO A 249 24.37 -2.45 3.65
CA PRO A 249 23.78 -3.13 2.49
C PRO A 249 23.79 -4.65 2.52
N SER A 250 24.47 -5.27 3.49
CA SER A 250 24.53 -6.73 3.65
C SER A 250 23.92 -7.19 4.98
N ALA A 251 23.37 -6.27 5.79
CA ALA A 251 22.71 -6.63 7.02
C ALA A 251 21.32 -7.23 6.75
N PRO A 252 20.80 -8.06 7.66
CA PRO A 252 19.42 -8.51 7.57
C PRO A 252 18.46 -7.33 7.47
N ALA A 253 17.65 -7.32 6.42
CA ALA A 253 16.56 -6.41 6.16
C ALA A 253 15.36 -7.26 5.68
N PRO A 254 14.74 -8.04 6.60
CA PRO A 254 13.67 -8.95 6.20
C PRO A 254 12.52 -8.18 5.55
N GLY A 255 12.31 -6.92 5.96
CA GLY A 255 11.41 -5.99 5.28
C GLY A 255 9.99 -6.54 5.22
N ALA A 256 9.53 -7.13 6.34
CA ALA A 256 8.28 -7.87 6.40
C ALA A 256 7.09 -6.96 6.17
N ASP A 257 7.01 -5.88 6.91
CA ASP A 257 6.03 -4.84 6.65
C ASP A 257 6.48 -3.92 5.52
N ASP A 258 7.79 -3.58 5.48
CA ASP A 258 8.39 -2.64 4.53
C ASP A 258 9.37 -3.30 3.52
N ASN A 259 8.92 -3.71 2.33
CA ASN A 259 7.53 -3.74 1.88
C ASN A 259 7.11 -5.10 1.32
N ALA A 260 7.51 -6.18 1.99
CA ALA A 260 7.00 -7.51 1.64
C ALA A 260 5.48 -7.59 1.83
N SER A 261 4.89 -6.81 2.75
CA SER A 261 3.44 -6.72 2.94
C SER A 261 2.74 -6.21 1.67
N GLY A 262 3.18 -5.09 1.09
CA GLY A 262 2.64 -4.53 -0.14
C GLY A 262 2.93 -5.41 -1.35
N ALA A 263 4.16 -5.94 -1.48
CA ALA A 263 4.53 -6.83 -2.58
C ALA A 263 3.74 -8.16 -2.56
N ALA A 264 3.58 -8.79 -1.40
CA ALA A 264 2.73 -9.97 -1.23
C ALA A 264 1.25 -9.64 -1.45
N GLY A 265 0.82 -8.44 -1.03
CA GLY A 265 -0.50 -7.88 -1.28
C GLY A 265 -0.81 -7.76 -2.77
N LEU A 266 0.12 -7.19 -3.55
CA LEU A 266 0.03 -7.07 -5.00
C LEU A 266 -0.12 -8.44 -5.68
N LEU A 267 0.71 -9.42 -5.30
CA LEU A 267 0.60 -10.78 -5.85
C LEU A 267 -0.73 -11.46 -5.45
N THR A 268 -1.25 -11.14 -4.27
CA THR A 268 -2.56 -11.65 -3.79
C THR A 268 -3.72 -11.02 -4.56
N LEU A 269 -3.67 -9.72 -4.85
CA LEU A 269 -4.66 -9.06 -5.70
C LEU A 269 -4.60 -9.58 -7.14
N ALA A 270 -3.39 -9.77 -7.68
CA ALA A 270 -3.20 -10.37 -9.00
C ALA A 270 -3.87 -11.76 -9.08
N ALA A 271 -3.65 -12.61 -8.07
CA ALA A 271 -4.30 -13.92 -7.96
C ALA A 271 -5.83 -13.82 -7.93
N ALA A 272 -6.39 -12.89 -7.14
CA ALA A 272 -7.83 -12.67 -7.03
C ALA A 272 -8.47 -12.20 -8.36
N CYS A 273 -7.69 -11.59 -9.25
CA CYS A 273 -8.15 -11.10 -10.55
C CYS A 273 -8.09 -12.13 -11.68
N VAL A 274 -7.44 -13.30 -11.51
CA VAL A 274 -7.15 -14.26 -12.60
C VAL A 274 -8.42 -14.68 -13.34
N THR A 275 -9.44 -15.13 -12.60
CA THR A 275 -10.68 -15.72 -13.16
C THR A 275 -11.70 -14.69 -13.61
N PHE A 276 -11.43 -13.39 -13.41
CA PHE A 276 -12.36 -12.31 -13.73
C PHE A 276 -12.00 -11.62 -15.05
N ARG A 277 -13.03 -11.04 -15.67
CA ARG A 277 -12.91 -10.19 -16.85
C ARG A 277 -13.15 -8.74 -16.44
N PHE A 278 -12.27 -7.88 -16.92
CA PHE A 278 -12.31 -6.44 -16.69
C PHE A 278 -12.52 -5.74 -18.02
N GLU A 279 -13.17 -4.59 -18.02
CA GLU A 279 -13.28 -3.73 -19.19
C GLU A 279 -11.90 -3.16 -19.58
N HIS A 280 -11.16 -2.72 -18.57
CA HIS A 280 -9.87 -2.05 -18.70
C HIS A 280 -8.69 -2.99 -18.44
N ASP A 281 -7.51 -2.57 -18.89
CA ASP A 281 -6.26 -3.30 -18.65
C ASP A 281 -5.86 -3.17 -17.17
N LEU A 282 -5.29 -4.24 -16.62
CA LEU A 282 -4.63 -4.22 -15.30
C LEU A 282 -3.14 -4.37 -15.48
N THR A 283 -2.36 -3.49 -14.86
CA THR A 283 -0.89 -3.59 -14.80
C THR A 283 -0.46 -3.69 -13.34
N PHE A 284 0.24 -4.77 -12.99
CA PHE A 284 0.84 -4.98 -11.69
C PHE A 284 2.34 -4.70 -11.78
N VAL A 285 2.87 -3.78 -10.98
CA VAL A 285 4.30 -3.42 -11.01
C VAL A 285 4.92 -3.57 -9.63
N LEU A 286 5.97 -4.38 -9.55
CA LEU A 286 6.86 -4.45 -8.40
C LEU A 286 8.10 -3.62 -8.72
N PHE A 287 8.26 -2.49 -8.03
CA PHE A 287 9.35 -1.56 -8.27
C PHE A 287 10.63 -1.99 -7.53
N GLY A 288 11.78 -1.78 -8.17
CA GLY A 288 13.06 -1.78 -7.51
C GLY A 288 13.60 -0.37 -7.36
N GLY A 289 14.38 -0.11 -6.32
CA GLY A 289 15.00 1.19 -6.15
C GLY A 289 14.17 2.21 -5.38
N GLU A 290 13.10 1.80 -4.71
CA GLU A 290 12.26 2.71 -3.91
C GLU A 290 13.07 3.31 -2.77
N GLU A 291 13.78 2.45 -2.04
CA GLU A 291 14.49 2.80 -0.82
C GLU A 291 15.77 3.61 -1.06
N GLN A 292 16.19 3.69 -2.34
CA GLN A 292 17.29 4.57 -2.77
C GLN A 292 16.80 5.87 -3.42
N GLY A 293 15.49 6.15 -3.41
CA GLY A 293 14.91 7.40 -3.90
C GLY A 293 13.95 7.23 -5.08
N LEU A 294 13.07 6.22 -5.02
CA LEU A 294 12.00 6.00 -6.01
C LEU A 294 12.51 5.75 -7.44
N HIS A 295 13.70 5.18 -7.59
CA HIS A 295 14.37 5.09 -8.89
C HIS A 295 13.59 4.27 -9.92
N GLY A 296 12.95 3.16 -9.48
CA GLY A 296 12.16 2.29 -10.33
C GLY A 296 10.92 2.97 -10.87
N SER A 297 10.13 3.59 -9.99
CA SER A 297 8.90 4.30 -10.37
C SER A 297 9.18 5.59 -11.13
N GLN A 298 10.24 6.34 -10.80
CA GLN A 298 10.67 7.50 -11.59
C GLN A 298 11.05 7.12 -13.02
N GLN A 299 11.81 6.04 -13.21
CA GLN A 299 12.20 5.58 -14.54
C GLN A 299 11.01 5.02 -15.32
N TYR A 300 10.13 4.25 -14.66
CA TYR A 300 8.89 3.75 -15.26
C TYR A 300 8.03 4.90 -15.79
N VAL A 301 7.71 5.88 -14.94
CA VAL A 301 6.88 7.04 -15.33
C VAL A 301 7.59 7.92 -16.36
N GLY A 302 8.91 8.08 -16.24
CA GLY A 302 9.73 8.85 -17.18
C GLY A 302 9.75 8.25 -18.59
N ALA A 303 9.60 6.94 -18.72
CA ALA A 303 9.54 6.23 -19.99
C ALA A 303 8.16 6.30 -20.68
N LEU A 304 7.10 6.67 -19.96
CA LEU A 304 5.75 6.81 -20.52
C LEU A 304 5.65 8.06 -21.40
N ASP A 305 5.18 7.89 -22.64
CA ASP A 305 4.73 9.00 -23.48
C ASP A 305 3.38 9.55 -23.00
N GLN A 306 2.96 10.70 -23.56
CA GLN A 306 1.73 11.35 -23.11
C GLN A 306 0.48 10.47 -23.33
N VAL A 307 0.44 9.69 -24.41
CA VAL A 307 -0.70 8.81 -24.71
C VAL A 307 -0.80 7.71 -23.64
N ALA A 308 0.32 7.11 -23.26
CA ALA A 308 0.35 6.11 -22.19
C ALA A 308 -0.04 6.70 -20.83
N ARG A 309 0.38 7.94 -20.53
CA ARG A 309 0.00 8.64 -19.30
C ARG A 309 -1.51 8.94 -19.26
N ASP A 310 -2.05 9.47 -20.35
CA ASP A 310 -3.48 9.79 -20.46
C ASP A 310 -4.36 8.54 -20.43
N ASN A 311 -3.78 7.37 -20.78
CA ASN A 311 -4.48 6.09 -20.72
C ASN A 311 -4.55 5.49 -19.31
N ILE A 312 -3.78 5.99 -18.34
CA ILE A 312 -3.81 5.47 -16.96
C ILE A 312 -5.01 6.08 -16.22
N LEU A 313 -5.97 5.22 -15.86
CA LEU A 313 -7.19 5.59 -15.14
C LEU A 313 -6.90 5.96 -13.69
N GLY A 314 -5.88 5.33 -13.11
CA GLY A 314 -5.45 5.53 -11.74
C GLY A 314 -4.33 4.59 -11.37
N VAL A 315 -3.66 4.90 -10.28
CA VAL A 315 -2.61 4.08 -9.67
C VAL A 315 -2.95 3.80 -8.21
N LEU A 316 -2.88 2.54 -7.83
CA LEU A 316 -2.99 2.07 -6.45
C LEU A 316 -1.62 1.58 -5.99
N ASN A 317 -1.00 2.28 -5.04
CA ASN A 317 0.26 1.89 -4.43
C ASN A 317 0.03 1.30 -3.03
N MET A 318 0.71 0.20 -2.67
CA MET A 318 0.64 -0.42 -1.34
C MET A 318 2.00 -0.37 -0.66
N ASP A 319 2.11 0.40 0.44
CA ASP A 319 3.35 0.61 1.21
C ASP A 319 3.04 1.39 2.50
N MET A 320 2.94 0.79 3.67
CA MET A 320 2.97 -0.62 4.08
C MET A 320 1.54 -1.05 4.49
N ILE A 321 1.23 -2.35 4.52
CA ILE A 321 -0.15 -2.83 4.77
C ILE A 321 -0.27 -3.92 5.84
N GLY A 322 0.76 -4.15 6.66
CA GLY A 322 0.88 -5.33 7.51
C GLY A 322 0.71 -5.09 9.01
N SER A 323 1.12 -3.96 9.55
CA SER A 323 1.16 -3.68 10.99
C SER A 323 -0.09 -2.97 11.52
N VAL A 324 -0.61 -3.48 12.65
CA VAL A 324 -1.71 -2.84 13.37
C VAL A 324 -1.17 -1.78 14.33
N ASN A 325 -1.33 -0.52 13.97
CA ASN A 325 -0.75 0.61 14.71
C ASN A 325 -1.78 1.47 15.47
N SER A 326 -3.07 1.15 15.37
CA SER A 326 -4.16 1.91 15.97
C SER A 326 -5.33 1.00 16.38
N GLU A 327 -6.12 1.48 17.35
CA GLU A 327 -7.39 0.85 17.76
C GLU A 327 -8.51 1.92 17.68
N PRO A 328 -9.53 1.73 16.83
CA PRO A 328 -9.69 0.63 15.85
C PRO A 328 -8.63 0.66 14.73
N PRO A 329 -8.32 -0.47 14.08
CA PRO A 329 -7.39 -0.52 12.96
C PRO A 329 -7.79 0.44 11.85
N SER A 330 -6.82 1.21 11.36
CA SER A 330 -7.04 2.25 10.36
C SER A 330 -6.15 2.10 9.13
N VAL A 331 -6.61 2.64 8.01
CA VAL A 331 -5.83 2.82 6.78
C VAL A 331 -5.80 4.30 6.41
N LEU A 332 -4.65 4.80 5.99
CA LEU A 332 -4.50 6.11 5.39
C LEU A 332 -4.49 5.97 3.86
N LEU A 333 -5.41 6.69 3.22
CA LEU A 333 -5.47 6.88 1.78
C LEU A 333 -4.79 8.20 1.45
N GLU A 334 -3.55 8.14 0.95
CA GLU A 334 -2.73 9.32 0.69
C GLU A 334 -2.59 9.55 -0.82
N GLY A 335 -2.94 10.74 -1.28
CA GLY A 335 -2.79 11.13 -2.68
C GLY A 335 -2.61 12.63 -2.82
N HIS A 336 -3.02 13.18 -3.95
CA HIS A 336 -3.04 14.63 -4.20
C HIS A 336 -4.43 15.06 -4.67
N ALA A 337 -4.66 16.36 -4.88
CA ALA A 337 -5.95 16.88 -5.36
C ALA A 337 -6.45 16.19 -6.66
N ILE A 338 -5.53 15.80 -7.55
CA ILE A 338 -5.84 15.04 -8.77
C ILE A 338 -6.36 13.61 -8.50
N SER A 339 -6.07 13.06 -7.31
CA SER A 339 -6.45 11.71 -6.88
C SER A 339 -7.73 11.68 -6.04
N GLN A 340 -8.40 12.82 -5.83
CA GLN A 340 -9.55 12.94 -4.92
C GLN A 340 -10.67 11.94 -5.24
N SER A 341 -10.94 11.70 -6.53
CA SER A 341 -11.94 10.72 -6.98
C SER A 341 -11.54 9.28 -6.62
N LEU A 342 -10.26 8.94 -6.74
CA LEU A 342 -9.73 7.63 -6.37
C LEU A 342 -9.79 7.41 -4.86
N ILE A 343 -9.43 8.44 -4.07
CA ILE A 343 -9.53 8.41 -2.60
C ILE A 343 -10.98 8.17 -2.18
N ALA A 344 -11.94 8.87 -2.79
CA ALA A 344 -13.36 8.68 -2.50
C ALA A 344 -13.84 7.27 -2.86
N ALA A 345 -13.40 6.73 -4.00
CA ALA A 345 -13.74 5.36 -4.43
C ALA A 345 -13.14 4.29 -3.50
N LEU A 346 -11.91 4.47 -3.03
CA LEU A 346 -11.27 3.60 -2.05
C LEU A 346 -11.98 3.66 -0.68
N ALA A 347 -12.31 4.87 -0.21
CA ALA A 347 -13.05 5.05 1.05
C ALA A 347 -14.44 4.38 0.98
N GLN A 348 -15.12 4.48 -0.15
CA GLN A 348 -16.38 3.76 -0.38
C GLN A 348 -16.17 2.24 -0.38
N SER A 349 -15.14 1.75 -1.07
CA SER A 349 -14.78 0.32 -1.04
C SER A 349 -14.48 -0.18 0.38
N ALA A 350 -13.81 0.63 1.20
CA ALA A 350 -13.57 0.31 2.61
C ALA A 350 -14.88 0.17 3.39
N ALA A 351 -15.83 1.10 3.16
CA ALA A 351 -17.15 1.10 3.78
C ALA A 351 -17.98 -0.14 3.42
N ASP A 352 -17.82 -0.62 2.18
CA ASP A 352 -18.61 -1.73 1.63
C ASP A 352 -18.03 -3.11 1.98
N PHE A 353 -16.70 -3.24 2.06
CA PHE A 353 -16.04 -4.55 2.14
C PHE A 353 -15.21 -4.80 3.41
N THR A 354 -15.11 -3.82 4.31
CA THR A 354 -14.19 -3.89 5.45
C THR A 354 -14.78 -3.29 6.73
N THR A 355 -14.00 -3.36 7.81
CA THR A 355 -14.29 -2.66 9.07
C THR A 355 -13.28 -1.54 9.39
N LEU A 356 -12.40 -1.21 8.44
CA LEU A 356 -11.31 -0.25 8.62
C LEU A 356 -11.84 1.14 8.93
N SER A 357 -11.12 1.84 9.81
CA SER A 357 -11.25 3.29 9.92
C SER A 357 -10.42 3.94 8.82
N VAL A 358 -11.05 4.79 8.00
CA VAL A 358 -10.38 5.45 6.87
C VAL A 358 -9.89 6.82 7.28
N GLN A 359 -8.62 7.09 7.01
CA GLN A 359 -8.00 8.41 7.04
C GLN A 359 -7.65 8.82 5.61
N THR A 360 -7.67 10.11 5.30
CA THR A 360 -7.35 10.62 3.97
C THR A 360 -6.39 11.79 4.03
N SER A 361 -5.39 11.82 3.15
CA SER A 361 -4.43 12.92 3.01
C SER A 361 -4.27 13.33 1.55
N LEU A 362 -4.13 14.63 1.31
CA LEU A 362 -3.78 15.21 -0.01
C LEU A 362 -2.32 15.68 -0.07
N ASN A 363 -1.51 15.25 0.89
CA ASN A 363 -0.09 15.58 1.03
C ASN A 363 0.72 14.31 0.74
N PRO A 364 0.96 13.98 -0.54
CA PRO A 364 1.61 12.72 -0.91
C PRO A 364 3.09 12.75 -0.55
N PHE A 365 3.59 11.65 0.01
CA PHE A 365 4.96 11.59 0.48
C PHE A 365 5.58 10.20 0.37
N ALA A 366 6.83 10.16 -0.11
CA ALA A 366 7.79 9.06 -0.06
C ALA A 366 7.22 7.66 -0.24
N SER A 367 6.65 7.42 -1.43
CA SER A 367 6.49 6.08 -2.00
C SER A 367 6.22 6.20 -3.51
N ASP A 368 6.07 5.08 -4.19
CA ASP A 368 6.02 5.00 -5.66
C ASP A 368 4.79 5.67 -6.30
N HIS A 369 3.77 6.09 -5.55
CA HIS A 369 2.67 6.91 -6.07
C HIS A 369 3.11 8.34 -6.42
N VAL A 370 4.18 8.85 -5.80
CA VAL A 370 4.62 10.24 -5.95
C VAL A 370 5.09 10.55 -7.39
N PRO A 371 5.93 9.74 -8.06
CA PRO A 371 6.32 10.00 -9.45
C PRO A 371 5.13 10.07 -10.42
N PHE A 372 4.08 9.27 -10.21
CA PHE A 372 2.85 9.34 -11.00
C PHE A 372 2.11 10.66 -10.79
N ILE A 373 1.95 11.10 -9.54
CA ILE A 373 1.33 12.38 -9.21
C ILE A 373 2.10 13.55 -9.85
N ASN A 374 3.43 13.51 -9.78
CA ASN A 374 4.30 14.53 -10.38
C ASN A 374 4.17 14.59 -11.91
N ALA A 375 3.77 13.49 -12.55
CA ALA A 375 3.48 13.41 -13.98
C ALA A 375 2.02 13.73 -14.33
N GLY A 376 1.19 14.14 -13.36
CA GLY A 376 -0.22 14.48 -13.57
C GLY A 376 -1.16 13.27 -13.59
N ILE A 377 -0.70 12.10 -13.19
CA ILE A 377 -1.48 10.86 -13.16
C ILE A 377 -2.09 10.68 -11.77
N PRO A 378 -3.42 10.49 -11.64
CA PRO A 378 -4.05 10.19 -10.36
C PRO A 378 -3.48 8.92 -9.71
N ALA A 379 -2.89 9.06 -8.52
CA ALA A 379 -2.34 7.93 -7.76
C ALA A 379 -2.70 8.04 -6.28
N VAL A 380 -2.94 6.89 -5.63
CA VAL A 380 -3.23 6.81 -4.19
C VAL A 380 -2.35 5.73 -3.57
N LEU A 381 -1.69 6.09 -2.48
CA LEU A 381 -1.08 5.15 -1.55
C LEU A 381 -2.13 4.66 -0.55
N THR A 382 -2.20 3.35 -0.35
CA THR A 382 -2.84 2.73 0.80
C THR A 382 -1.77 2.27 1.76
N ILE A 383 -1.71 2.94 2.92
CA ILE A 383 -0.77 2.67 3.99
C ILE A 383 -1.53 2.42 5.29
N GLU A 384 -1.04 1.50 6.10
CA GLU A 384 -1.49 1.33 7.48
C GLU A 384 -1.54 2.67 8.23
N GLY A 385 -2.66 2.97 8.86
CA GLY A 385 -2.81 4.24 9.57
C GLY A 385 -1.98 4.24 10.85
N ALA A 386 -1.48 5.42 11.25
CA ALA A 386 -0.55 5.57 12.37
C ALA A 386 0.76 4.77 12.22
N ASP A 387 1.21 4.49 11.00
CA ASP A 387 2.52 3.95 10.59
C ASP A 387 3.71 4.40 11.46
N SER A 388 3.68 5.63 11.99
CA SER A 388 4.65 6.12 12.99
C SER A 388 4.82 5.29 14.27
N ALA A 389 3.89 4.39 14.60
CA ALA A 389 4.00 3.47 15.71
C ALA A 389 4.86 2.23 15.36
N ASN A 390 5.07 1.96 14.06
CA ASN A 390 5.98 0.93 13.60
C ASN A 390 7.43 1.45 13.61
N GLU A 391 8.14 1.17 14.70
CA GLU A 391 9.56 1.53 14.86
C GLU A 391 10.53 0.50 14.25
N ALA A 392 10.01 -0.59 13.65
CA ALA A 392 10.83 -1.67 13.13
C ALA A 392 11.32 -1.45 11.69
N ILE A 393 10.65 -0.58 10.93
CA ILE A 393 10.94 -0.31 9.52
C ILE A 393 12.42 0.02 9.29
N HIS A 394 12.95 -0.41 8.14
CA HIS A 394 14.34 -0.18 7.73
C HIS A 394 15.38 -0.76 8.72
N THR A 395 15.00 -1.78 9.48
CA THR A 395 15.87 -2.50 10.42
C THR A 395 15.78 -4.01 10.27
N ALA A 396 16.67 -4.74 10.95
CA ALA A 396 16.61 -6.20 11.05
C ALA A 396 15.40 -6.73 11.84
N ASN A 397 14.67 -5.86 12.56
CA ASN A 397 13.51 -6.21 13.38
C ASN A 397 12.18 -6.09 12.63
N ASP A 398 12.20 -5.65 11.36
CA ASP A 398 11.01 -5.69 10.51
C ASP A 398 10.76 -7.13 10.04
N THR A 399 10.18 -7.92 10.94
CA THR A 399 9.99 -9.37 10.85
C THR A 399 8.51 -9.76 10.83
N LEU A 400 8.21 -11.00 10.39
CA LEU A 400 6.83 -11.48 10.20
C LEU A 400 5.92 -11.37 11.43
N ASP A 401 6.47 -11.40 12.65
CA ASP A 401 5.69 -11.22 13.90
C ASP A 401 5.11 -9.81 14.06
N ARG A 402 5.56 -8.84 13.24
CA ARG A 402 4.98 -7.49 13.16
C ARG A 402 3.81 -7.40 12.19
N VAL A 403 3.66 -8.38 11.31
CA VAL A 403 2.61 -8.40 10.29
C VAL A 403 1.39 -9.16 10.82
N SER A 404 0.22 -8.53 10.77
CA SER A 404 -1.08 -9.17 10.95
C SER A 404 -1.71 -9.49 9.59
N PRO A 405 -1.78 -10.77 9.20
CA PRO A 405 -2.46 -11.17 7.97
C PRO A 405 -3.94 -10.77 7.94
N GLU A 406 -4.61 -10.78 9.09
CA GLU A 406 -6.03 -10.39 9.21
C GLU A 406 -6.24 -8.91 8.88
N PHE A 407 -5.34 -8.04 9.35
CA PHE A 407 -5.36 -6.62 9.04
C PHE A 407 -5.00 -6.35 7.58
N ALA A 408 -3.92 -6.95 7.08
CA ALA A 408 -3.55 -6.86 5.66
C ALA A 408 -4.71 -7.28 4.75
N LEU A 409 -5.47 -8.31 5.13
CA LEU A 409 -6.64 -8.75 4.39
C LEU A 409 -7.78 -7.72 4.34
N GLN A 410 -7.94 -6.90 5.36
CA GLN A 410 -8.92 -5.81 5.31
C GLN A 410 -8.50 -4.80 4.24
N ILE A 411 -7.23 -4.37 4.22
CA ILE A 411 -6.72 -3.44 3.20
C ILE A 411 -6.81 -4.07 1.81
N LEU A 412 -6.45 -5.35 1.65
CA LEU A 412 -6.56 -6.06 0.38
C LEU A 412 -8.00 -6.22 -0.11
N ARG A 413 -8.98 -6.41 0.78
CA ARG A 413 -10.40 -6.45 0.39
C ARG A 413 -10.90 -5.09 -0.08
N MET A 414 -10.53 -4.01 0.61
CA MET A 414 -10.79 -2.64 0.13
C MET A 414 -10.16 -2.42 -1.25
N ASN A 415 -8.89 -2.79 -1.41
CA ASN A 415 -8.16 -2.62 -2.65
C ASN A 415 -8.75 -3.46 -3.79
N ALA A 416 -9.14 -4.71 -3.52
CA ALA A 416 -9.81 -5.58 -4.49
C ALA A 416 -11.16 -5.00 -4.95
N GLY A 417 -11.97 -4.47 -4.03
CA GLY A 417 -13.25 -3.84 -4.37
C GLY A 417 -13.06 -2.60 -5.25
N PHE A 418 -12.03 -1.79 -4.94
CA PHE A 418 -11.66 -0.62 -5.73
C PHE A 418 -11.17 -1.01 -7.12
N VAL A 419 -10.20 -1.94 -7.21
CA VAL A 419 -9.66 -2.45 -8.48
C VAL A 419 -10.78 -3.01 -9.35
N ALA A 420 -11.64 -3.84 -8.77
CA ALA A 420 -12.76 -4.45 -9.47
C ALA A 420 -13.75 -3.40 -10.00
N SER A 421 -14.03 -2.36 -9.21
CA SER A 421 -14.92 -1.28 -9.64
C SER A 421 -14.30 -0.42 -10.74
N LEU A 422 -13.06 0.05 -10.54
CA LEU A 422 -12.41 0.98 -11.45
C LEU A 422 -12.02 0.34 -12.78
N ALA A 423 -11.66 -0.95 -12.77
CA ALA A 423 -11.35 -1.69 -13.99
C ALA A 423 -12.60 -2.21 -14.72
N GLY A 424 -13.80 -1.96 -14.21
CA GLY A 424 -15.07 -2.37 -14.82
C GLY A 424 -15.23 -3.89 -14.83
N VAL A 425 -15.17 -4.54 -13.66
CA VAL A 425 -15.37 -5.99 -13.57
C VAL A 425 -16.77 -6.37 -14.05
N SER A 426 -16.85 -7.40 -14.87
CA SER A 426 -18.12 -8.01 -15.28
C SER A 426 -18.18 -9.44 -14.73
N VAL A 427 -19.36 -9.85 -14.24
CA VAL A 427 -19.59 -11.26 -13.91
C VAL A 427 -19.53 -12.01 -15.24
N GLY A 428 -18.56 -12.89 -15.42
CA GLY A 428 -18.46 -13.67 -16.64
C GLY A 428 -19.76 -14.43 -16.85
N MET A 429 -20.51 -14.13 -17.92
CA MET A 429 -21.34 -15.16 -18.52
C MET A 429 -20.37 -16.30 -18.92
N PRO A 430 -20.69 -17.58 -18.65
CA PRO A 430 -20.05 -18.64 -19.41
C PRO A 430 -20.22 -18.31 -20.90
N PRO A 431 -19.24 -18.64 -21.77
CA PRO A 431 -19.18 -18.13 -23.14
C PRO A 431 -20.55 -18.18 -23.82
N ALA A 432 -21.13 -17.01 -24.07
CA ALA A 432 -22.38 -16.88 -24.80
C ALA A 432 -22.06 -16.95 -26.29
N ASP A 433 -21.81 -18.17 -26.79
CA ASP A 433 -22.16 -18.52 -28.17
C ASP A 433 -22.21 -20.04 -28.33
N TYR A 434 -23.42 -20.59 -28.36
CA TYR A 434 -23.84 -21.63 -29.29
C TYR A 434 -25.36 -21.62 -29.31
N GLY A 435 -25.91 -20.78 -30.18
CA GLY A 435 -27.30 -20.85 -30.60
C GLY A 435 -27.66 -22.29 -30.99
N GLY A 436 -28.86 -22.70 -30.60
CA GLY A 436 -29.32 -24.07 -30.71
C GLY A 436 -29.25 -24.63 -32.13
N HIS A 437 -28.34 -25.57 -32.34
CA HIS A 437 -28.56 -26.72 -33.21
C HIS A 437 -27.86 -27.92 -32.59
N ALA A 438 -28.65 -28.96 -32.29
CA ALA A 438 -28.12 -30.26 -31.90
C ALA A 438 -27.27 -30.82 -33.04
N VAL A 439 -25.94 -30.74 -32.89
CA VAL A 439 -25.01 -31.47 -33.72
C VAL A 439 -23.99 -32.11 -32.79
N HIS A 440 -23.84 -33.44 -32.93
CA HIS A 440 -22.90 -34.27 -32.20
C HIS A 440 -21.56 -33.58 -31.95
N ALA A 441 -21.16 -33.48 -30.68
CA ALA A 441 -19.85 -32.97 -30.29
C ALA A 441 -18.74 -33.88 -30.86
N PRO A 442 -17.80 -33.37 -31.67
CA PRO A 442 -16.48 -33.97 -31.76
C PRO A 442 -15.71 -33.65 -30.48
N PRO A 443 -14.75 -34.49 -30.07
CA PRO A 443 -14.04 -34.32 -28.81
C PRO A 443 -13.23 -33.03 -28.85
N VAL A 444 -13.55 -32.10 -27.95
CA VAL A 444 -12.78 -30.87 -27.74
C VAL A 444 -11.58 -31.22 -26.86
N SER A 445 -10.38 -31.17 -27.44
CA SER A 445 -9.12 -31.15 -26.72
C SER A 445 -8.90 -29.76 -26.12
N VAL A 446 -9.44 -29.52 -24.93
CA VAL A 446 -8.97 -28.45 -24.05
C VAL A 446 -7.75 -29.00 -23.32
N GLU A 447 -6.59 -28.39 -23.52
CA GLU A 447 -5.32 -28.87 -22.98
C GLU A 447 -5.37 -29.01 -21.46
N ALA A 448 -5.25 -30.25 -20.99
CA ALA A 448 -5.15 -30.65 -19.59
C ALA A 448 -3.95 -30.04 -18.82
N ALA A 449 -3.14 -29.19 -19.47
CA ALA A 449 -1.98 -28.52 -18.87
C ALA A 449 -2.39 -27.38 -17.93
N HIS A 450 -3.36 -26.55 -18.31
CA HIS A 450 -3.79 -25.37 -17.53
C HIS A 450 -4.56 -25.75 -16.25
N MET A 451 -5.35 -26.82 -16.30
CA MET A 451 -6.05 -27.33 -15.11
C MET A 451 -5.09 -28.03 -14.13
N LYS A 452 -3.98 -28.59 -14.64
CA LYS A 452 -2.94 -29.22 -13.82
C LYS A 452 -2.10 -28.20 -13.06
N SER A 453 -1.79 -27.03 -13.64
CA SER A 453 -1.01 -25.99 -12.97
C SER A 453 -1.76 -25.38 -11.78
N ASP A 454 -3.07 -25.14 -11.93
CA ASP A 454 -3.89 -24.55 -10.86
C ASP A 454 -4.09 -25.51 -9.69
N LEU A 455 -4.34 -26.81 -9.94
CA LEU A 455 -4.35 -27.79 -8.87
C LEU A 455 -2.96 -27.95 -8.24
N ALA A 456 -1.89 -27.95 -9.05
CA ALA A 456 -0.55 -28.16 -8.55
C ALA A 456 -0.10 -27.06 -7.58
N PHE A 457 -0.47 -25.80 -7.87
CA PHE A 457 -0.20 -24.68 -6.98
C PHE A 457 -0.87 -24.85 -5.60
N HIS A 458 -2.18 -25.17 -5.59
CA HIS A 458 -2.93 -25.37 -4.35
C HIS A 458 -2.43 -26.57 -3.54
N PHE A 459 -2.13 -27.69 -4.20
CA PHE A 459 -1.59 -28.87 -3.53
C PHE A 459 -0.19 -28.60 -2.95
N ASN A 460 0.68 -27.91 -3.67
CA ASN A 460 2.01 -27.57 -3.15
C ASN A 460 1.96 -26.64 -1.93
N ALA A 461 1.08 -25.64 -1.93
CA ALA A 461 0.87 -24.76 -0.77
C ALA A 461 0.34 -25.55 0.45
N LEU A 462 -0.66 -26.41 0.24
CA LEU A 462 -1.22 -27.27 1.28
C LEU A 462 -0.16 -28.24 1.84
N PHE A 463 0.64 -28.86 0.97
CA PHE A 463 1.69 -29.78 1.40
C PHE A 463 2.81 -29.07 2.18
N ALA A 464 3.16 -27.82 1.81
CA ALA A 464 4.13 -27.02 2.55
C ALA A 464 3.62 -26.61 3.94
N GLN A 465 2.32 -26.36 4.09
CA GLN A 465 1.69 -26.08 5.38
C GLN A 465 1.72 -27.31 6.29
N TYR A 466 1.34 -28.49 5.78
CA TYR A 466 1.38 -29.73 6.57
C TYR A 466 2.81 -30.18 6.92
N ALA A 467 3.80 -29.93 6.04
CA ALA A 467 5.20 -30.17 6.34
C ALA A 467 5.68 -29.36 7.56
N ARG A 468 5.22 -28.11 7.68
CA ARG A 468 5.51 -27.23 8.83
C ARG A 468 4.83 -27.73 10.10
N LEU A 469 3.53 -27.97 10.06
CA LEU A 469 2.78 -28.51 11.21
C LEU A 469 3.36 -29.84 11.72
N GLY A 470 3.87 -30.68 10.82
CA GLY A 470 4.57 -31.91 11.19
C GLY A 470 5.93 -31.68 11.86
N ARG A 471 6.76 -30.74 11.37
CA ARG A 471 8.03 -30.37 12.00
C ARG A 471 7.85 -29.74 13.38
N ASP A 472 6.77 -28.97 13.55
CA ASP A 472 6.47 -28.26 14.79
C ASP A 472 5.75 -29.17 15.82
N GLY A 473 5.54 -30.45 15.49
CA GLY A 473 4.89 -31.43 16.38
C GLY A 473 3.38 -31.19 16.57
N LEU A 474 2.76 -30.40 15.71
CA LEU A 474 1.34 -30.03 15.74
C LEU A 474 0.44 -31.02 14.99
N LEU A 475 1.03 -32.04 14.35
CA LEU A 475 0.34 -33.18 13.75
C LEU A 475 0.58 -34.46 14.57
N SER A 476 -0.42 -35.33 14.65
CA SER A 476 -0.22 -36.67 15.18
C SER A 476 0.77 -37.44 14.28
N GLN A 477 1.52 -38.40 14.84
CA GLN A 477 2.43 -39.23 14.03
C GLN A 477 1.70 -39.97 12.90
N GLN A 478 0.44 -40.34 13.12
CA GLN A 478 -0.38 -41.00 12.10
C GLN A 478 -0.75 -40.03 10.96
N ASP A 479 -1.13 -38.80 11.28
CA ASP A 479 -1.47 -37.78 10.27
C ASP A 479 -0.25 -37.31 9.49
N TYR A 480 0.91 -37.20 10.16
CA TYR A 480 2.18 -36.91 9.50
C TYR A 480 2.60 -38.03 8.55
N GLY A 481 2.43 -39.29 8.94
CA GLY A 481 2.67 -40.45 8.07
C GLY A 481 1.71 -40.48 6.86
N ASN A 482 0.43 -40.22 7.07
CA ASN A 482 -0.57 -40.14 5.99
C ASN A 482 -0.25 -39.01 4.99
N TRP A 483 0.18 -37.86 5.51
CA TRP A 483 0.64 -36.73 4.70
C TRP A 483 1.84 -37.10 3.82
N GLN A 484 2.86 -37.78 4.37
CA GLN A 484 4.04 -38.21 3.60
C GLN A 484 3.66 -39.13 2.44
N VAL A 485 2.72 -40.06 2.67
CA VAL A 485 2.19 -40.96 1.62
C VAL A 485 1.43 -40.20 0.55
N SER A 486 0.57 -39.24 0.94
CA SER A 486 -0.17 -38.40 -0.01
C SER A 486 0.75 -37.47 -0.82
N ARG A 487 1.82 -36.96 -0.21
CA ARG A 487 2.83 -36.15 -0.90
C ARG A 487 3.59 -36.97 -1.95
N ALA A 488 4.05 -38.17 -1.58
CA ALA A 488 4.75 -39.06 -2.52
C ALA A 488 3.86 -39.46 -3.71
N ALA A 489 2.59 -39.78 -3.45
CA ALA A 489 1.62 -40.09 -4.51
C ALA A 489 1.36 -38.89 -5.44
N TYR A 490 1.32 -37.68 -4.89
CA TYR A 490 1.21 -36.45 -5.68
C TYR A 490 2.47 -36.18 -6.51
N ASP A 491 3.66 -36.36 -5.94
CA ASP A 491 4.94 -36.18 -6.64
C ASP A 491 5.04 -37.17 -7.83
N ASP A 492 4.62 -38.43 -7.65
CA ASP A 492 4.54 -39.44 -8.72
C ASP A 492 3.53 -39.08 -9.83
N LEU A 493 2.37 -38.52 -9.46
CA LEU A 493 1.38 -38.03 -10.41
C LEU A 493 1.88 -36.80 -11.19
N SER A 494 2.61 -35.91 -10.53
CA SER A 494 3.15 -34.68 -11.11
C SER A 494 4.33 -34.93 -12.06
N ALA A 495 5.15 -35.95 -11.76
CA ALA A 495 6.28 -36.37 -12.60
C ALA A 495 5.88 -37.22 -13.81
N GLY A 496 4.59 -37.56 -13.95
CA GLY A 496 4.07 -38.38 -15.05
C GLY A 496 4.52 -39.84 -15.01
N THR A 497 5.01 -40.34 -13.87
CA THR A 497 5.57 -41.68 -13.70
C THR A 497 4.51 -42.77 -13.48
N VAL A 498 3.24 -42.41 -13.28
CA VAL A 498 2.15 -43.38 -13.15
C VAL A 498 1.59 -43.76 -14.53
N LYS A 499 1.95 -44.95 -15.02
CA LYS A 499 1.17 -45.63 -16.06
C LYS A 499 -0.16 -46.08 -15.46
N VAL A 500 -1.24 -45.33 -15.75
CA VAL A 500 -2.60 -45.84 -15.54
C VAL A 500 -2.80 -46.98 -16.53
N GLY A 501 -2.70 -48.22 -16.05
CA GLY A 501 -3.08 -49.39 -16.84
C GLY A 501 -4.58 -49.36 -17.08
N CYS A 502 -5.02 -49.27 -18.34
CA CYS A 502 -6.38 -49.61 -18.73
C CYS A 502 -6.64 -51.09 -18.39
N GLY A 503 -7.22 -51.35 -17.23
CA GLY A 503 -7.81 -52.63 -16.88
C GLY A 503 -9.21 -52.75 -17.47
N CYS A 504 -9.30 -53.02 -18.77
CA CYS A 504 -10.52 -53.58 -19.34
C CYS A 504 -10.57 -55.07 -18.97
N GLY A 505 -11.61 -55.50 -18.25
CA GLY A 505 -11.76 -56.90 -17.85
C GLY A 505 -13.04 -57.19 -17.06
N CYS A 506 -14.19 -57.11 -17.74
CA CYS A 506 -15.36 -57.99 -17.65
C CYS A 506 -15.97 -58.38 -16.27
N GLY A 507 -17.28 -58.08 -16.09
CA GLY A 507 -18.22 -59.07 -15.55
C GLY A 507 -19.43 -58.57 -14.74
N GLY A 508 -20.63 -58.56 -15.35
CA GLY A 508 -21.84 -59.15 -14.73
C GLY A 508 -22.99 -58.23 -14.29
N CYS A 509 -24.02 -58.18 -15.15
CA CYS A 509 -25.44 -57.82 -14.94
C CYS A 509 -25.85 -56.43 -14.47
#